data_AF-A0A7X9C2C3-F1
#
_entry.id   AF-A0A7X9C2C3-F1
#
_cell.length_a   1.000
_cell.length_b   1.000
_cell.length_c   1.000
_cell.angle_alpha   90.00
_cell.angle_beta   90.00
_cell.angle_gamma   90.00
#
_symmetry.space_group_name_H-M   'P 1'
#
loop_
_entity.id
_entity.type
_entity.pdbx_description
1 polymer ?
#
loop_
_entity_poly.entity_id
_entity_poly.type
_entity_poly.pdbx_seq_one_letter_code
_entity_poly.pdbx_strand_id
1 'polypeptide(L)'
;MKYINHKIIGLVMICVAIMACTDEYDCNLQVEKPEEVANSEYLASFDLLKSYINRSTDSPFKFTANMSSTDFLKKDIGYSIILNNFDGIDVGKSFSTVNLLKEDGSYDFGEMQLVADAAQEANVILYGGTLCSNQGQPATYYNKLIEPIIIPFTPEKGKTVICDFENDELGTVYGMTGGSQAVVEIDPDGKSGKVLHIGTDDDKAVYSHPKFNVKLPEGRKLGDYVNLTIDMRIVNNDGLWGAGMRVFINGQEFDIGTNAQGLGCNSNTWNRGAIIRFDSDKAPGFIMPESLKNLTEFELSVGSASGGAQYFLDNIVMNYEVAAKGVTRIDFEKDELGQSYPMTNGNQAIVENDPEGSGKVLHIGTAAQPSSFSYPKFNIKLQAGRTLGDYTGLSLDMFLIDGKGGWGSGMRVVINGEEFNCGQGPFGFGCEANKWGREKIYITFLKEGEASGGGKIAIPDSMRGLTEIELAVGSGSGEWHAYIDNINLHWKADDTIIEKTPEE
;
A
#
# COMPACT_ATOMS: atom_id res chain seq x y z
N MET A 1 -53.06 -29.68 -81.10
CA MET A 1 -52.51 -28.71 -80.12
C MET A 1 -51.58 -29.47 -79.18
N LYS A 2 -50.38 -29.03 -78.79
CA LYS A 2 -49.45 -28.00 -79.27
C LYS A 2 -48.08 -28.36 -78.64
N TYR A 3 -47.11 -28.63 -79.51
CA TYR A 3 -45.69 -28.27 -79.49
C TYR A 3 -44.77 -28.52 -78.28
N ILE A 4 -43.90 -29.52 -78.51
CA ILE A 4 -42.50 -29.66 -78.11
C ILE A 4 -41.64 -28.63 -78.88
N ASN A 5 -40.73 -27.87 -78.24
CA ASN A 5 -39.41 -27.48 -78.79
C ASN A 5 -38.62 -26.49 -77.90
N HIS A 6 -37.32 -26.75 -77.63
CA HIS A 6 -36.19 -25.85 -78.01
C HIS A 6 -34.81 -26.18 -77.41
N LYS A 7 -34.61 -27.21 -76.56
CA LYS A 7 -33.27 -27.50 -75.99
C LYS A 7 -32.61 -28.84 -76.36
N ILE A 8 -33.23 -29.62 -77.25
CA ILE A 8 -32.70 -30.92 -77.74
C ILE A 8 -31.85 -30.79 -79.04
N ILE A 9 -31.78 -29.60 -79.64
CA ILE A 9 -31.13 -29.39 -80.95
C ILE A 9 -29.60 -29.23 -80.86
N GLY A 10 -29.03 -28.96 -79.67
CA GLY A 10 -27.57 -28.80 -79.52
C GLY A 10 -26.77 -30.10 -79.43
N LEU A 11 -27.40 -31.21 -79.05
CA LEU A 11 -26.70 -32.45 -78.66
C LEU A 11 -26.41 -33.41 -79.84
N VAL A 12 -26.80 -33.07 -81.07
CA VAL A 12 -26.70 -33.98 -82.24
C VAL A 12 -25.70 -33.50 -83.32
N MET A 13 -24.98 -32.39 -83.10
CA MET A 13 -24.14 -31.76 -84.14
C MET A 13 -22.62 -31.71 -83.87
N ILE A 14 -22.08 -32.49 -82.93
CA ILE A 14 -20.61 -32.58 -82.67
C ILE A 14 -20.09 -34.04 -82.64
N CYS A 15 -20.90 -35.03 -83.06
CA CYS A 15 -20.48 -36.43 -83.08
C CYS A 15 -19.91 -36.94 -84.43
N VAL A 16 -19.68 -36.09 -85.45
CA VAL A 16 -19.34 -36.59 -86.81
C VAL A 16 -18.16 -35.86 -87.51
N ALA A 17 -17.30 -35.11 -86.83
CA ALA A 17 -16.32 -34.27 -87.56
C ALA A 17 -14.86 -34.26 -87.07
N ILE A 18 -14.36 -35.30 -86.38
CA ILE A 18 -12.91 -35.42 -86.16
C ILE A 18 -12.44 -36.89 -86.16
N MET A 19 -12.38 -37.47 -87.36
CA MET A 19 -11.39 -38.47 -87.72
C MET A 19 -10.35 -37.78 -88.63
N ALA A 20 -9.07 -38.10 -88.42
CA ALA A 20 -7.87 -37.67 -89.17
C ALA A 20 -7.32 -36.28 -88.78
N CYS A 21 -6.02 -36.05 -88.55
CA CYS A 21 -4.81 -36.83 -88.76
C CYS A 21 -3.85 -36.66 -87.56
N THR A 22 -3.13 -37.73 -87.27
CA THR A 22 -1.86 -37.73 -86.54
C THR A 22 -0.80 -37.11 -87.47
N ASP A 23 -0.22 -35.98 -87.09
CA ASP A 23 1.12 -35.63 -87.57
C ASP A 23 2.06 -35.73 -86.37
N GLU A 24 2.98 -36.71 -86.44
CA GLU A 24 4.06 -36.92 -85.48
C GLU A 24 4.98 -35.70 -85.48
N TYR A 25 5.01 -34.98 -84.36
CA TYR A 25 6.12 -34.10 -84.02
C TYR A 25 7.11 -34.89 -83.15
N ASP A 26 8.20 -35.36 -83.77
CA ASP A 26 9.33 -35.99 -83.08
C ASP A 26 10.18 -34.91 -82.38
N CYS A 27 9.72 -34.44 -81.22
CA CYS A 27 10.50 -33.55 -80.36
C CYS A 27 11.47 -34.37 -79.48
N ASN A 28 12.67 -34.61 -80.02
CA ASN A 28 13.81 -35.22 -79.33
C ASN A 28 14.55 -34.24 -78.37
N LEU A 29 13.80 -33.46 -77.58
CA LEU A 29 14.38 -32.68 -76.47
C LEU A 29 14.37 -33.56 -75.22
N GLN A 30 15.51 -34.19 -74.91
CA GLN A 30 15.73 -34.78 -73.59
C GLN A 30 15.90 -33.66 -72.57
N VAL A 31 14.78 -33.17 -72.05
CA VAL A 31 14.76 -32.22 -70.94
C VAL A 31 15.06 -33.02 -69.67
N GLU A 32 16.15 -32.66 -68.99
CA GLU A 32 16.50 -33.25 -67.69
C GLU A 32 15.35 -32.99 -66.71
N LYS A 33 14.96 -34.03 -65.98
CA LYS A 33 13.79 -33.99 -65.13
C LYS A 33 13.96 -32.91 -64.06
N PRO A 34 12.97 -32.02 -63.85
CA PRO A 34 13.05 -31.02 -62.79
C PRO A 34 13.28 -31.69 -61.43
N GLU A 35 14.21 -31.14 -60.64
CA GLU A 35 14.63 -31.72 -59.37
C GLU A 35 13.45 -31.94 -58.40
N GLU A 36 12.45 -31.05 -58.41
CA GLU A 36 11.21 -31.20 -57.63
C GLU A 36 10.40 -32.43 -58.03
N VAL A 37 10.32 -32.74 -59.34
CA VAL A 37 9.61 -33.92 -59.85
C VAL A 37 10.42 -35.18 -59.55
N ALA A 38 11.75 -35.11 -59.68
CA ALA A 38 12.64 -36.22 -59.31
C ALA A 38 12.56 -36.55 -57.81
N ASN A 39 12.55 -35.53 -56.95
CA ASN A 39 12.42 -35.68 -55.50
C ASN A 39 11.02 -36.17 -55.10
N SER A 40 9.96 -35.67 -55.74
CA SER A 40 8.59 -36.12 -55.48
C SER A 40 8.41 -37.59 -55.85
N GLU A 41 8.91 -38.03 -57.01
CA GLU A 41 8.86 -39.43 -57.41
C GLU A 41 9.75 -40.34 -56.55
N TYR A 42 10.91 -39.83 -56.12
CA TYR A 42 11.75 -40.53 -55.15
C TYR A 42 11.04 -40.69 -53.81
N LEU A 43 10.39 -39.64 -53.28
CA LEU A 43 9.62 -39.71 -52.05
C LEU A 43 8.39 -40.62 -52.19
N ALA A 44 7.74 -40.62 -53.36
CA ALA A 44 6.63 -41.52 -53.67
C ALA A 44 7.05 -43.00 -53.82
N SER A 45 8.35 -43.29 -53.93
CA SER A 45 8.87 -44.65 -53.95
C SER A 45 8.88 -45.33 -52.57
N PHE A 46 8.73 -44.56 -51.50
CA PHE A 46 8.63 -45.07 -50.14
C PHE A 46 7.17 -45.34 -49.74
N ASP A 47 6.97 -46.37 -48.92
CA ASP A 47 5.71 -46.60 -48.23
C ASP A 47 5.48 -45.52 -47.15
N LEU A 48 4.27 -45.48 -46.60
CA LEU A 48 3.93 -44.61 -45.47
C LEU A 48 4.90 -44.82 -44.30
N LEU A 49 5.42 -43.75 -43.70
CA LEU A 49 6.46 -43.87 -42.65
C LEU A 49 6.08 -44.81 -41.50
N LYS A 50 4.82 -44.79 -41.06
CA LYS A 50 4.29 -45.66 -40.00
C LYS A 50 4.27 -47.15 -40.34
N SER A 51 4.42 -47.55 -41.61
CA SER A 51 4.48 -48.95 -42.04
C SER A 51 5.83 -49.60 -41.73
N TYR A 52 6.91 -48.80 -41.68
CA TYR A 52 8.26 -49.28 -41.38
C TYR A 52 8.50 -49.58 -39.89
N ILE A 53 7.50 -49.29 -39.05
CA ILE A 53 7.58 -49.46 -37.61
C ILE A 53 6.96 -50.81 -37.22
N ASN A 54 7.80 -51.73 -36.75
CA ASN A 54 7.34 -53.01 -36.24
C ASN A 54 6.66 -52.84 -34.88
N ARG A 55 5.39 -53.24 -34.77
CA ARG A 55 4.59 -53.14 -33.54
C ARG A 55 4.24 -54.55 -33.07
N SER A 56 4.56 -54.84 -31.81
CA SER A 56 4.14 -56.08 -31.14
C SER A 56 3.33 -55.73 -29.88
N THR A 57 2.63 -56.72 -29.32
CA THR A 57 1.95 -56.59 -28.02
C THR A 57 2.90 -56.15 -26.90
N ASP A 58 4.19 -56.45 -27.02
CA ASP A 58 5.21 -56.14 -26.00
C ASP A 58 5.94 -54.80 -26.27
N SER A 59 5.70 -54.17 -27.43
CA SER A 59 6.25 -52.85 -27.79
C SER A 59 5.25 -52.04 -28.62
N PRO A 60 4.25 -51.41 -27.97
CA PRO A 60 3.19 -50.65 -28.63
C PRO A 60 3.65 -49.24 -29.04
N PHE A 61 4.84 -49.11 -29.62
CA PHE A 61 5.41 -47.82 -30.00
C PHE A 61 4.49 -47.04 -30.96
N LYS A 62 4.26 -45.77 -30.64
CA LYS A 62 3.44 -44.83 -31.42
C LYS A 62 4.34 -43.76 -32.00
N PHE A 63 4.27 -43.58 -33.30
CA PHE A 63 5.10 -42.62 -34.02
C PHE A 63 4.33 -41.34 -34.29
N THR A 64 4.68 -40.27 -33.62
CA THR A 64 3.99 -38.98 -33.71
C THR A 64 4.89 -37.91 -34.32
N ALA A 65 4.30 -36.87 -34.91
CA ALA A 65 5.03 -35.70 -35.41
C ALA A 65 4.57 -34.41 -34.73
N ASN A 66 5.50 -33.47 -34.59
CA ASN A 66 5.21 -32.15 -34.03
C ASN A 66 4.57 -31.23 -35.08
N MET A 67 3.45 -30.58 -34.73
CA MET A 67 2.76 -29.59 -35.57
C MET A 67 1.92 -28.66 -34.69
N SER A 68 1.79 -27.39 -35.06
CA SER A 68 0.97 -26.44 -34.30
C SER A 68 -0.51 -26.85 -34.30
N SER A 69 -1.23 -26.54 -33.21
CA SER A 69 -2.68 -26.69 -33.09
C SER A 69 -3.42 -26.02 -34.26
N THR A 70 -3.02 -24.79 -34.59
CA THR A 70 -3.63 -24.01 -35.67
C THR A 70 -3.47 -24.65 -37.04
N ASP A 71 -2.29 -25.19 -37.36
CA ASP A 71 -2.04 -25.82 -38.67
C ASP A 71 -2.76 -27.16 -38.80
N PHE A 72 -2.87 -27.92 -37.70
CA PHE A 72 -3.67 -29.14 -37.70
C PHE A 72 -5.15 -28.85 -37.97
N LEU A 73 -5.70 -27.78 -37.36
CA LEU A 73 -7.09 -27.37 -37.55
C LEU A 73 -7.40 -26.84 -38.96
N LYS A 74 -6.42 -26.35 -39.71
CA LYS A 74 -6.61 -25.91 -41.12
C LYS A 74 -6.96 -27.06 -42.06
N LYS A 75 -6.63 -28.30 -41.70
CA LYS A 75 -6.85 -29.51 -42.54
C LYS A 75 -6.17 -29.45 -43.93
N ASP A 76 -5.05 -28.71 -44.05
CA ASP A 76 -4.28 -28.57 -45.29
C ASP A 76 -3.29 -29.74 -45.51
N ILE A 77 -2.30 -29.56 -46.40
CA ILE A 77 -1.30 -30.58 -46.76
C ILE A 77 -0.64 -31.20 -45.52
N GLY A 78 -0.28 -30.38 -44.53
CA GLY A 78 0.31 -30.86 -43.28
C GLY A 78 -0.56 -31.87 -42.54
N TYR A 79 -1.86 -31.60 -42.42
CA TYR A 79 -2.82 -32.51 -41.79
C TYR A 79 -2.86 -33.86 -42.52
N SER A 80 -2.90 -33.85 -43.86
CA SER A 80 -2.86 -35.08 -44.66
C SER A 80 -1.55 -35.86 -44.47
N ILE A 81 -0.42 -35.17 -44.31
CA ILE A 81 0.87 -35.81 -44.00
C ILE A 81 0.80 -36.52 -42.64
N ILE A 82 0.24 -35.87 -41.61
CA ILE A 82 0.06 -36.46 -40.27
C ILE A 82 -0.76 -37.74 -40.34
N LEU A 83 -1.95 -37.69 -40.97
CA LEU A 83 -2.86 -38.85 -41.01
C LEU A 83 -2.25 -40.05 -41.74
N ASN A 84 -1.55 -39.80 -42.84
CA ASN A 84 -0.99 -40.86 -43.67
C ASN A 84 0.28 -41.46 -43.06
N ASN A 85 1.15 -40.64 -42.47
CA ASN A 85 2.50 -41.08 -42.09
C ASN A 85 2.72 -41.32 -40.59
N PHE A 86 1.82 -40.85 -39.72
CA PHE A 86 2.01 -40.89 -38.27
C PHE A 86 0.80 -41.52 -37.54
N ASP A 87 1.01 -41.96 -36.31
CA ASP A 87 -0.01 -42.47 -35.38
C ASP A 87 -0.67 -41.36 -34.55
N GLY A 88 -0.10 -40.16 -34.59
CA GLY A 88 -0.52 -39.05 -33.76
C GLY A 88 0.21 -37.74 -34.03
N ILE A 89 -0.25 -36.69 -33.36
CA ILE A 89 0.29 -35.34 -33.39
C ILE A 89 0.73 -34.91 -32.00
N ASP A 90 1.89 -34.29 -31.93
CA ASP A 90 2.37 -33.52 -30.79
C ASP A 90 2.17 -32.03 -31.08
N VAL A 91 1.30 -31.38 -30.32
CA VAL A 91 1.04 -29.92 -30.48
C VAL A 91 2.00 -29.04 -29.67
N GLY A 92 3.09 -29.63 -29.17
CA GLY A 92 4.21 -28.94 -28.53
C GLY A 92 3.80 -28.20 -27.26
N LYS A 93 4.27 -26.95 -27.14
CA LYS A 93 3.99 -26.08 -25.99
C LYS A 93 2.71 -25.24 -26.16
N SER A 94 1.86 -25.52 -27.16
CA SER A 94 0.62 -24.77 -27.39
C SER A 94 -0.26 -24.70 -26.13
N PHE A 95 -0.34 -25.80 -25.38
CA PHE A 95 -1.16 -25.90 -24.16
C PHE A 95 -0.32 -25.96 -22.88
N SER A 96 0.68 -25.10 -22.78
CA SER A 96 1.43 -24.90 -21.54
C SER A 96 0.64 -24.10 -20.49
N THR A 97 0.99 -24.24 -19.22
CA THR A 97 0.30 -23.58 -18.09
C THR A 97 0.21 -22.06 -18.26
N VAL A 98 1.26 -21.41 -18.78
CA VAL A 98 1.25 -19.95 -19.05
C VAL A 98 0.27 -19.52 -20.14
N ASN A 99 -0.06 -20.41 -21.09
CA ASN A 99 -1.00 -20.11 -22.17
C ASN A 99 -2.46 -20.38 -21.77
N LEU A 100 -2.66 -21.32 -20.83
CA LEU A 100 -4.00 -21.75 -20.42
C LEU A 100 -4.50 -21.00 -19.17
N LEU A 101 -3.62 -20.67 -18.23
CA LEU A 101 -4.00 -20.02 -16.97
C LEU A 101 -4.07 -18.51 -17.11
N LYS A 102 -5.25 -17.93 -16.88
CA LYS A 102 -5.49 -16.48 -16.86
C LYS A 102 -5.07 -15.88 -15.53
N GLU A 103 -4.91 -14.55 -15.51
CA GLU A 103 -4.53 -13.78 -14.31
C GLU A 103 -5.56 -13.86 -13.17
N ASP A 104 -6.81 -14.19 -13.49
CA ASP A 104 -7.88 -14.40 -12.51
C ASP A 104 -7.92 -15.83 -11.94
N GLY A 105 -7.03 -16.72 -12.39
CA GLY A 105 -6.97 -18.13 -11.98
C GLY A 105 -7.86 -19.07 -12.76
N SER A 106 -8.59 -18.58 -13.78
CA SER A 106 -9.39 -19.43 -14.66
C SER A 106 -8.55 -20.03 -15.79
N TYR A 107 -8.98 -21.18 -16.32
CA TYR A 107 -8.31 -21.85 -17.45
C TYR A 107 -9.08 -21.63 -18.75
N ASP A 108 -8.35 -21.37 -19.85
CA ASP A 108 -8.89 -21.36 -21.21
C ASP A 108 -8.59 -22.67 -21.95
N PHE A 109 -9.57 -23.58 -21.98
CA PHE A 109 -9.42 -24.86 -22.69
C PHE A 109 -10.05 -24.85 -24.09
N GLY A 110 -10.49 -23.70 -24.60
CA GLY A 110 -11.27 -23.63 -25.84
C GLY A 110 -10.54 -24.22 -27.05
N GLU A 111 -9.31 -23.76 -27.31
CA GLU A 111 -8.50 -24.29 -28.42
C GLU A 111 -8.07 -25.74 -28.20
N MET A 112 -7.83 -26.15 -26.95
CA MET A 112 -7.47 -27.52 -26.61
C MET A 112 -8.62 -28.48 -26.96
N GLN A 113 -9.86 -28.08 -26.67
CA GLN A 113 -11.04 -28.86 -27.04
C GLN A 113 -11.16 -29.02 -28.56
N LEU A 114 -11.01 -27.93 -29.32
CA LEU A 114 -11.09 -27.97 -30.79
C LEU A 114 -10.08 -28.94 -31.41
N VAL A 115 -8.83 -28.92 -30.93
CA VAL A 115 -7.79 -29.82 -31.42
C VAL A 115 -8.05 -31.27 -30.99
N ALA A 116 -8.52 -31.48 -29.76
CA ALA A 116 -8.89 -32.81 -29.27
C ALA A 116 -10.02 -33.42 -30.10
N ASP A 117 -11.05 -32.63 -30.40
CA ASP A 117 -12.18 -33.03 -31.25
C ASP A 117 -11.70 -33.37 -32.67
N ALA A 118 -10.83 -32.54 -33.26
CA ALA A 118 -10.27 -32.79 -34.58
C ALA A 118 -9.37 -34.05 -34.62
N ALA A 119 -8.57 -34.28 -33.58
CA ALA A 119 -7.74 -35.49 -33.47
C ALA A 119 -8.61 -36.74 -33.31
N GLN A 120 -9.70 -36.65 -32.53
CA GLN A 120 -10.68 -37.71 -32.37
C GLN A 120 -11.41 -38.01 -33.68
N GLU A 121 -11.87 -36.99 -34.40
CA GLU A 121 -12.51 -37.11 -35.73
C GLU A 121 -11.58 -37.83 -36.72
N ALA A 122 -10.29 -37.48 -36.67
CA ALA A 122 -9.27 -38.05 -37.53
C ALA A 122 -8.72 -39.42 -37.07
N ASN A 123 -9.16 -39.90 -35.90
CA ASN A 123 -8.69 -41.13 -35.26
C ASN A 123 -7.16 -41.19 -35.09
N VAL A 124 -6.56 -40.08 -34.64
CA VAL A 124 -5.12 -39.98 -34.33
C VAL A 124 -4.89 -39.66 -32.85
N ILE A 125 -3.74 -40.06 -32.32
CA ILE A 125 -3.37 -39.77 -30.93
C ILE A 125 -2.94 -38.30 -30.81
N LEU A 126 -3.42 -37.61 -29.79
CA LEU A 126 -2.99 -36.24 -29.47
C LEU A 126 -2.07 -36.25 -28.24
N TYR A 127 -0.88 -35.67 -28.40
CA TYR A 127 -0.01 -35.30 -27.29
C TYR A 127 -0.12 -33.79 -27.03
N GLY A 128 -0.76 -33.44 -25.92
CA GLY A 128 -1.18 -32.07 -25.60
C GLY A 128 -0.12 -31.15 -25.01
N GLY A 129 1.08 -31.65 -24.69
CA GLY A 129 2.16 -30.85 -24.12
C GLY A 129 2.33 -30.97 -22.60
N THR A 130 3.04 -30.01 -22.01
CA THR A 130 3.55 -30.10 -20.62
C THR A 130 2.61 -29.43 -19.61
N LEU A 131 2.21 -30.17 -18.58
CA LEU A 131 1.39 -29.67 -17.46
C LEU A 131 2.21 -28.92 -16.39
N CYS A 132 3.43 -29.39 -16.13
CA CYS A 132 4.34 -28.80 -15.13
C CYS A 132 5.74 -28.67 -15.74
N SER A 133 6.29 -27.46 -15.75
CA SER A 133 7.56 -27.13 -16.40
C SER A 133 8.27 -26.03 -15.62
N ASN A 134 9.61 -26.03 -15.55
CA ASN A 134 10.35 -24.88 -15.01
C ASN A 134 10.36 -23.66 -15.95
N GLN A 135 9.90 -23.83 -17.20
CA GLN A 135 9.76 -22.78 -18.21
C GLN A 135 8.27 -22.51 -18.50
N GLY A 136 7.91 -21.24 -18.72
CA GLY A 136 6.53 -20.87 -19.06
C GLY A 136 5.58 -20.95 -17.86
N GLN A 137 5.92 -20.25 -16.77
CA GLN A 137 5.10 -20.13 -15.57
C GLN A 137 4.28 -18.82 -15.62
N PRO A 138 2.98 -18.83 -15.24
CA PRO A 138 2.11 -17.65 -15.19
C PRO A 138 2.49 -16.73 -14.01
N ALA A 139 3.59 -15.99 -14.16
CA ALA A 139 4.19 -15.17 -13.11
C ALA A 139 3.20 -14.17 -12.48
N THR A 140 2.36 -13.51 -13.28
CA THR A 140 1.37 -12.56 -12.76
C THR A 140 0.39 -13.23 -11.78
N TYR A 141 -0.14 -14.40 -12.14
CA TYR A 141 -1.07 -15.13 -11.28
C TYR A 141 -0.38 -15.62 -10.00
N TYR A 142 0.82 -16.20 -10.10
CA TYR A 142 1.52 -16.68 -8.92
C TYR A 142 2.00 -15.55 -8.00
N ASN A 143 2.47 -14.43 -8.55
CA ASN A 143 2.84 -13.26 -7.76
C ASN A 143 1.63 -12.75 -6.97
N LYS A 144 0.45 -12.71 -7.60
CA LYS A 144 -0.80 -12.39 -6.91
C LYS A 144 -1.15 -13.41 -5.81
N LEU A 145 -0.84 -14.69 -6.00
CA LEU A 145 -1.05 -15.69 -4.96
C LEU A 145 -0.14 -15.47 -3.75
N ILE A 146 1.05 -14.88 -3.91
CA ILE A 146 1.98 -14.62 -2.80
C ILE A 146 1.93 -13.18 -2.28
N GLU A 147 1.01 -12.35 -2.80
CA GLU A 147 0.86 -10.98 -2.34
C GLU A 147 0.45 -10.92 -0.86
N PRO A 148 1.05 -10.01 -0.07
CA PRO A 148 0.69 -9.83 1.33
C PRO A 148 -0.77 -9.38 1.49
N ILE A 149 -1.42 -9.85 2.56
CA ILE A 149 -2.74 -9.36 2.95
C ILE A 149 -2.56 -8.06 3.74
N ILE A 150 -3.18 -6.98 3.27
CA ILE A 150 -3.15 -5.67 3.93
C ILE A 150 -4.45 -5.50 4.71
N ILE A 151 -4.36 -5.38 6.04
CA ILE A 151 -5.49 -4.95 6.90
C ILE A 151 -5.35 -3.43 7.10
N PRO A 152 -6.24 -2.61 6.51
CA PRO A 152 -6.11 -1.17 6.56
C PRO A 152 -6.43 -0.63 7.94
N PHE A 153 -5.55 0.22 8.45
CA PHE A 153 -5.77 1.00 9.66
C PHE A 153 -6.86 2.08 9.41
N THR A 154 -7.69 2.33 10.42
CA THR A 154 -8.67 3.43 10.40
C THR A 154 -8.16 4.62 11.21
N PRO A 155 -7.74 5.73 10.58
CA PRO A 155 -7.23 6.90 11.29
C PRO A 155 -8.27 7.54 12.20
N GLU A 156 -7.80 8.11 13.30
CA GLU A 156 -8.62 9.00 14.10
C GLU A 156 -8.85 10.28 13.30
N LYS A 157 -10.13 10.56 13.01
CA LYS A 157 -10.54 11.76 12.29
C LYS A 157 -11.17 12.74 13.25
N GLY A 158 -10.84 14.02 13.08
CA GLY A 158 -11.49 15.07 13.83
C GLY A 158 -11.33 16.42 13.16
N LYS A 159 -11.82 17.45 13.85
CA LYS A 159 -11.83 18.82 13.35
C LYS A 159 -11.36 19.79 14.42
N THR A 160 -10.68 20.84 14.00
CA THR A 160 -10.31 21.99 14.82
C THR A 160 -10.95 23.22 14.20
N VAL A 161 -11.86 23.85 14.95
CA VAL A 161 -12.42 25.15 14.54
C VAL A 161 -11.36 26.20 14.79
N ILE A 162 -10.93 26.86 13.71
CA ILE A 162 -9.96 27.94 13.76
C ILE A 162 -10.67 29.25 14.10
N CYS A 163 -11.78 29.53 13.41
CA CYS A 163 -12.60 30.70 13.68
C CYS A 163 -14.04 30.46 13.18
N ASP A 164 -15.02 30.72 14.04
CA ASP A 164 -16.47 30.76 13.72
C ASP A 164 -17.10 32.13 14.00
N PHE A 165 -16.33 33.09 14.52
CA PHE A 165 -16.70 34.49 14.78
C PHE A 165 -17.84 34.73 15.78
N GLU A 166 -18.52 33.68 16.26
CA GLU A 166 -19.71 33.81 17.10
C GLU A 166 -19.41 34.45 18.47
N ASN A 167 -18.20 34.23 18.98
CA ASN A 167 -17.74 34.79 20.26
C ASN A 167 -17.15 36.20 20.15
N ASP A 168 -16.93 36.72 18.93
CA ASP A 168 -16.34 38.05 18.73
C ASP A 168 -17.37 39.17 18.88
N GLU A 169 -16.92 40.36 19.26
CA GLU A 169 -17.77 41.56 19.24
C GLU A 169 -17.96 42.04 17.79
N LEU A 170 -19.13 42.58 17.48
CA LEU A 170 -19.36 43.21 16.17
C LEU A 170 -18.40 44.39 15.99
N GLY A 171 -17.78 44.49 14.82
CA GLY A 171 -16.75 45.48 14.52
C GLY A 171 -15.33 45.05 14.90
N THR A 172 -15.14 43.83 15.44
CA THR A 172 -13.79 43.29 15.68
C THR A 172 -13.03 43.21 14.36
N VAL A 173 -11.80 43.73 14.34
CA VAL A 173 -10.95 43.80 13.14
C VAL A 173 -9.87 42.72 13.19
N TYR A 174 -9.76 41.96 12.11
CA TYR A 174 -8.69 40.98 11.90
C TYR A 174 -7.58 41.60 11.05
N GLY A 175 -6.33 41.18 11.32
CA GLY A 175 -5.18 41.61 10.53
C GLY A 175 -5.31 41.15 9.07
N MET A 176 -4.70 41.90 8.15
CA MET A 176 -4.69 41.59 6.72
C MET A 176 -3.25 41.39 6.22
N THR A 177 -3.05 40.57 5.19
CA THR A 177 -1.74 40.42 4.52
C THR A 177 -1.32 41.69 3.77
N GLY A 178 -2.27 42.54 3.40
CA GLY A 178 -2.06 43.80 2.69
C GLY A 178 -3.08 44.86 3.10
N GLY A 179 -3.56 45.65 2.12
CA GLY A 179 -4.54 46.71 2.35
C GLY A 179 -5.98 46.22 2.57
N SER A 180 -6.91 47.17 2.71
CA SER A 180 -8.31 46.96 3.06
C SER A 180 -8.52 46.42 4.48
N GLN A 181 -9.71 45.87 4.76
CA GLN A 181 -10.17 45.46 6.08
C GLN A 181 -10.74 44.05 6.10
N ALA A 182 -10.72 43.44 7.29
CA ALA A 182 -11.50 42.26 7.65
C ALA A 182 -12.21 42.54 8.98
N VAL A 183 -13.55 42.62 8.96
CA VAL A 183 -14.36 43.09 10.10
C VAL A 183 -15.47 42.10 10.41
N VAL A 184 -15.70 41.82 11.70
CA VAL A 184 -16.79 40.96 12.14
C VAL A 184 -18.12 41.69 12.04
N GLU A 185 -19.06 41.13 11.30
CA GLU A 185 -20.39 41.69 11.05
C GLU A 185 -21.47 40.60 11.15
N ILE A 186 -22.74 40.99 11.10
CA ILE A 186 -23.86 40.03 11.03
C ILE A 186 -23.91 39.42 9.63
N ASP A 187 -24.23 38.12 9.52
CA ASP A 187 -24.42 37.48 8.22
C ASP A 187 -25.42 38.29 7.37
N PRO A 188 -25.05 38.75 6.16
CA PRO A 188 -25.94 39.50 5.28
C PRO A 188 -27.21 38.73 4.90
N ASP A 189 -27.17 37.40 4.91
CA ASP A 189 -28.32 36.55 4.60
C ASP A 189 -29.15 36.22 5.86
N GLY A 190 -28.67 36.57 7.07
CA GLY A 190 -29.29 36.26 8.36
C GLY A 190 -29.38 34.76 8.66
N LYS A 191 -28.52 33.93 8.06
CA LYS A 191 -28.54 32.46 8.17
C LYS A 191 -27.48 31.95 9.15
N SER A 192 -26.33 32.61 9.24
CA SER A 192 -25.35 32.46 10.33
C SER A 192 -25.39 33.67 11.27
N GLY A 193 -24.81 33.56 12.47
CA GLY A 193 -24.84 34.63 13.45
C GLY A 193 -23.91 35.76 13.04
N LYS A 194 -22.61 35.54 13.23
CA LYS A 194 -21.55 36.51 12.91
C LYS A 194 -20.61 35.94 11.88
N VAL A 195 -20.07 36.80 11.03
CA VAL A 195 -19.18 36.43 9.92
C VAL A 195 -18.08 37.47 9.78
N LEU A 196 -16.97 37.10 9.13
CA LEU A 196 -15.93 38.05 8.79
C LEU A 196 -16.16 38.62 7.39
N HIS A 197 -16.31 39.93 7.27
CA HIS A 197 -16.42 40.64 6.00
C HIS A 197 -15.05 41.16 5.55
N ILE A 198 -14.59 40.71 4.40
CA ILE A 198 -13.33 41.10 3.80
C ILE A 198 -13.62 42.08 2.66
N GLY A 199 -13.01 43.26 2.70
CA GLY A 199 -13.18 44.30 1.69
C GLY A 199 -14.48 45.10 1.80
N THR A 200 -14.50 46.29 1.20
CA THR A 200 -15.71 47.13 1.08
C THR A 200 -15.94 47.55 -0.37
N ASP A 201 -17.05 48.24 -0.64
CA ASP A 201 -17.29 48.82 -1.96
C ASP A 201 -16.29 49.92 -2.33
N ASP A 202 -15.87 50.71 -1.34
CA ASP A 202 -14.91 51.82 -1.53
C ASP A 202 -13.45 51.37 -1.46
N ASP A 203 -13.16 50.27 -0.76
CA ASP A 203 -11.81 49.73 -0.55
C ASP A 203 -11.82 48.20 -0.63
N LYS A 204 -11.70 47.66 -1.84
CA LYS A 204 -11.67 46.21 -2.10
C LYS A 204 -10.37 45.59 -1.59
N ALA A 205 -10.41 44.33 -1.18
CA ALA A 205 -9.23 43.59 -0.74
C ALA A 205 -8.38 43.15 -1.95
N VAL A 206 -7.52 44.04 -2.43
CA VAL A 206 -6.65 43.80 -3.59
C VAL A 206 -5.47 42.90 -3.19
N TYR A 207 -5.50 41.63 -3.62
CA TYR A 207 -4.51 40.59 -3.24
C TYR A 207 -4.23 40.52 -1.72
N SER A 208 -5.26 40.80 -0.91
CA SER A 208 -5.16 40.93 0.54
C SER A 208 -6.09 39.94 1.21
N HIS A 209 -5.58 39.25 2.22
CA HIS A 209 -6.24 38.11 2.87
C HIS A 209 -6.25 38.31 4.39
N PRO A 210 -7.32 37.88 5.10
CA PRO A 210 -7.37 37.95 6.54
C PRO A 210 -6.33 37.01 7.18
N LYS A 211 -5.80 37.41 8.32
CA LYS A 211 -4.80 36.68 9.12
C LYS A 211 -5.45 36.13 10.39
N PHE A 212 -5.17 34.86 10.65
CA PHE A 212 -5.64 34.12 11.82
C PHE A 212 -4.44 33.54 12.57
N ASN A 213 -4.31 33.88 13.85
CA ASN A 213 -3.31 33.23 14.70
C ASN A 213 -3.86 31.88 15.15
N VAL A 214 -3.28 30.80 14.65
CA VAL A 214 -3.69 29.44 14.95
C VAL A 214 -2.81 28.87 16.04
N LYS A 215 -3.45 28.32 17.08
CA LYS A 215 -2.83 27.43 18.06
C LYS A 215 -3.54 26.09 18.02
N LEU A 216 -2.82 25.05 17.60
CA LEU A 216 -3.38 23.71 17.51
C LEU A 216 -3.58 23.10 18.91
N PRO A 217 -4.54 22.17 19.07
CA PRO A 217 -4.70 21.42 20.32
C PRO A 217 -3.41 20.70 20.73
N GLU A 218 -3.27 20.44 22.03
CA GLU A 218 -2.10 19.73 22.57
C GLU A 218 -1.87 18.38 21.86
N GLY A 219 -0.60 18.09 21.56
CA GLY A 219 -0.21 16.88 20.85
C GLY A 219 -0.48 16.88 19.33
N ARG A 220 -1.03 17.96 18.76
CA ARG A 220 -1.25 18.12 17.32
C ARG A 220 -0.20 19.00 16.67
N LYS A 221 0.15 18.66 15.43
CA LYS A 221 0.98 19.47 14.56
C LYS A 221 0.30 19.64 13.20
N LEU A 222 0.69 20.67 12.45
CA LEU A 222 0.06 21.02 11.18
C LEU A 222 0.07 19.86 10.16
N GLY A 223 1.12 19.04 10.15
CA GLY A 223 1.22 17.85 9.29
C GLY A 223 0.22 16.73 9.60
N ASP A 224 -0.50 16.81 10.72
CA ASP A 224 -1.61 15.89 11.04
C ASP A 224 -2.92 16.27 10.32
N TYR A 225 -2.99 17.49 9.77
CA TYR A 225 -4.18 18.03 9.12
C TYR A 225 -4.21 17.69 7.64
N VAL A 226 -5.35 17.24 7.15
CA VAL A 226 -5.55 16.76 5.78
C VAL A 226 -6.24 17.78 4.88
N ASN A 227 -7.00 18.72 5.45
CA ASN A 227 -7.62 19.79 4.69
C ASN A 227 -8.08 20.96 5.59
N LEU A 228 -8.31 22.08 4.93
CA LEU A 228 -9.03 23.25 5.43
C LEU A 228 -10.41 23.30 4.78
N THR A 229 -11.44 23.53 5.58
CA THR A 229 -12.78 23.87 5.11
C THR A 229 -13.13 25.30 5.49
N ILE A 230 -13.75 26.02 4.57
CA ILE A 230 -14.24 27.38 4.79
C ILE A 230 -15.67 27.49 4.28
N ASP A 231 -16.50 28.26 5.00
CA ASP A 231 -17.70 28.82 4.41
C ASP A 231 -17.34 30.14 3.75
N MET A 232 -17.77 30.33 2.50
CA MET A 232 -17.44 31.53 1.75
C MET A 232 -18.66 32.05 0.98
N ARG A 233 -18.89 33.37 1.03
CA ARG A 233 -19.89 34.06 0.22
C ARG A 233 -19.25 35.23 -0.50
N ILE A 234 -19.26 35.20 -1.83
CA ILE A 234 -18.74 36.31 -2.63
C ILE A 234 -19.77 37.45 -2.69
N VAL A 235 -19.32 38.69 -2.56
CA VAL A 235 -20.16 39.86 -2.80
C VAL A 235 -20.17 40.17 -4.29
N ASN A 236 -21.35 40.18 -4.90
CA ASN A 236 -21.51 40.33 -6.35
C ASN A 236 -20.58 39.36 -7.10
N ASN A 237 -19.58 39.87 -7.83
CA ASN A 237 -18.58 39.07 -8.51
C ASN A 237 -17.15 39.34 -8.02
N ASP A 238 -17.03 40.05 -6.90
CA ASP A 238 -15.80 40.71 -6.47
C ASP A 238 -14.86 39.69 -5.83
N GLY A 239 -13.92 39.18 -6.62
CA GLY A 239 -13.07 38.05 -6.22
C GLY A 239 -13.66 36.68 -6.51
N LEU A 240 -14.76 36.59 -7.28
CA LEU A 240 -15.24 35.30 -7.79
C LEU A 240 -14.21 34.66 -8.76
N TRP A 241 -13.55 35.53 -9.52
CA TRP A 241 -12.44 35.24 -10.43
C TRP A 241 -11.21 36.10 -10.09
N GLY A 242 -10.06 35.73 -10.64
CA GLY A 242 -8.79 36.41 -10.39
C GLY A 242 -7.61 35.46 -10.56
N ALA A 243 -6.55 35.70 -9.80
CA ALA A 243 -5.35 34.86 -9.78
C ALA A 243 -5.57 33.50 -9.09
N GLY A 244 -6.73 33.30 -8.47
CA GLY A 244 -7.10 32.08 -7.79
C GLY A 244 -7.37 32.30 -6.31
N MET A 245 -7.50 31.21 -5.58
CA MET A 245 -7.55 31.21 -4.12
C MET A 245 -6.14 30.96 -3.58
N ARG A 246 -5.85 31.52 -2.41
CA ARG A 246 -4.54 31.38 -1.76
C ARG A 246 -4.69 30.92 -0.33
N VAL A 247 -3.72 30.14 0.11
CA VAL A 247 -3.46 29.84 1.52
C VAL A 247 -2.06 30.36 1.85
N PHE A 248 -1.90 31.01 2.99
CA PHE A 248 -0.60 31.40 3.51
C PHE A 248 -0.39 30.75 4.88
N ILE A 249 0.81 30.21 5.11
CA ILE A 249 1.22 29.72 6.42
C ILE A 249 2.52 30.44 6.78
N ASN A 250 2.52 31.24 7.85
CA ASN A 250 3.64 32.09 8.25
C ASN A 250 4.19 32.96 7.09
N GLY A 251 3.28 33.51 6.28
CA GLY A 251 3.61 34.34 5.13
C GLY A 251 4.09 33.59 3.88
N GLN A 252 4.31 32.27 3.96
CA GLN A 252 4.59 31.46 2.77
C GLN A 252 3.29 31.20 1.99
N GLU A 253 3.25 31.64 0.73
CA GLU A 253 2.09 31.52 -0.17
C GLU A 253 1.97 30.14 -0.82
N PHE A 254 0.74 29.64 -0.92
CA PHE A 254 0.34 28.45 -1.65
C PHE A 254 -0.82 28.76 -2.60
N ASP A 255 -0.60 28.51 -3.89
CA ASP A 255 -1.67 28.48 -4.89
C ASP A 255 -2.42 27.15 -4.78
N ILE A 256 -3.75 27.21 -4.61
CA ILE A 256 -4.57 26.01 -4.48
C ILE A 256 -5.02 25.42 -5.83
N GLY A 257 -4.66 26.07 -6.94
CA GLY A 257 -4.93 25.61 -8.30
C GLY A 257 -6.34 25.90 -8.82
N THR A 258 -7.14 26.70 -8.12
CA THR A 258 -8.48 27.12 -8.57
C THR A 258 -8.89 28.47 -7.96
N ASN A 259 -9.89 29.12 -8.54
CA ASN A 259 -10.50 30.36 -8.02
C ASN A 259 -11.75 30.07 -7.17
N ALA A 260 -12.38 31.11 -6.61
CA ALA A 260 -13.55 30.94 -5.74
C ALA A 260 -14.71 30.23 -6.46
N GLN A 261 -14.95 30.51 -7.75
CA GLN A 261 -15.95 29.79 -8.54
C GLN A 261 -15.62 28.30 -8.66
N GLY A 262 -14.37 27.95 -8.92
CA GLY A 262 -13.94 26.55 -8.99
C GLY A 262 -13.88 25.84 -7.63
N LEU A 263 -13.93 26.56 -6.51
CA LEU A 263 -14.26 26.02 -5.18
C LEU A 263 -15.76 25.76 -4.97
N GLY A 264 -16.62 26.19 -5.90
CA GLY A 264 -18.07 26.08 -5.82
C GLY A 264 -18.79 27.34 -5.34
N CYS A 265 -18.09 28.46 -5.17
CA CYS A 265 -18.72 29.72 -4.76
C CYS A 265 -19.51 30.35 -5.91
N ASN A 266 -20.58 31.06 -5.56
CA ASN A 266 -21.38 31.83 -6.50
C ASN A 266 -21.64 33.23 -5.94
N SER A 267 -22.07 34.13 -6.82
CA SER A 267 -22.37 35.52 -6.50
C SER A 267 -23.48 35.61 -5.44
N ASN A 268 -23.20 36.30 -4.34
CA ASN A 268 -24.16 36.59 -3.27
C ASN A 268 -24.82 35.37 -2.63
N THR A 269 -24.19 34.20 -2.72
CA THR A 269 -24.66 32.98 -2.04
C THR A 269 -23.53 32.29 -1.30
N TRP A 270 -23.87 31.72 -0.14
CA TRP A 270 -22.94 30.92 0.65
C TRP A 270 -22.63 29.60 -0.05
N ASN A 271 -21.34 29.32 -0.22
CA ASN A 271 -20.80 27.98 -0.38
C ASN A 271 -20.32 27.49 0.98
N ARG A 272 -20.97 26.46 1.52
CA ARG A 272 -20.71 25.96 2.87
C ARG A 272 -19.78 24.74 2.80
N GLY A 273 -18.69 24.77 3.56
CA GLY A 273 -17.72 23.68 3.64
C GLY A 273 -16.84 23.49 2.40
N ALA A 274 -16.43 24.58 1.73
CA ALA A 274 -15.50 24.51 0.61
C ALA A 274 -14.17 23.90 1.06
N ILE A 275 -13.72 22.82 0.41
CA ILE A 275 -12.55 22.04 0.83
C ILE A 275 -11.29 22.49 0.08
N ILE A 276 -10.21 22.72 0.82
CA ILE A 276 -8.85 22.91 0.31
C ILE A 276 -7.97 21.82 0.92
N ARG A 277 -7.44 20.91 0.09
CA ARG A 277 -6.63 19.78 0.56
C ARG A 277 -5.22 20.21 0.93
N PHE A 278 -4.74 19.70 2.04
CA PHE A 278 -3.33 19.77 2.40
C PHE A 278 -2.59 18.54 1.88
N ASP A 279 -1.30 18.72 1.63
CA ASP A 279 -0.38 17.70 1.11
C ASP A 279 -0.91 16.96 -0.13
N SER A 280 -1.55 17.71 -1.04
CA SER A 280 -2.11 17.19 -2.28
C SER A 280 -1.76 18.10 -3.46
N ASP A 281 -1.29 17.51 -4.56
CA ASP A 281 -1.04 18.19 -5.83
C ASP A 281 -2.32 18.41 -6.66
N LYS A 282 -3.47 17.90 -6.18
CA LYS A 282 -4.76 18.01 -6.86
C LYS A 282 -5.54 19.23 -6.38
N ALA A 283 -5.84 20.14 -7.31
CA ALA A 283 -6.72 21.27 -7.07
C ALA A 283 -8.14 20.81 -6.66
N PRO A 284 -8.79 21.43 -5.65
CA PRO A 284 -8.25 22.45 -4.75
C PRO A 284 -7.32 21.86 -3.67
N GLY A 285 -6.04 22.25 -3.70
CA GLY A 285 -5.04 21.79 -2.73
C GLY A 285 -3.61 22.21 -3.06
N PHE A 286 -2.69 21.93 -2.14
CA PHE A 286 -1.25 22.17 -2.32
C PHE A 286 -0.39 21.15 -1.57
N ILE A 287 0.87 20.98 -1.99
CA ILE A 287 1.87 20.14 -1.30
C ILE A 287 2.51 20.93 -0.16
N MET A 288 2.49 20.37 1.05
CA MET A 288 3.01 21.04 2.24
C MET A 288 4.50 20.72 2.44
N PRO A 289 5.38 21.72 2.52
CA PRO A 289 6.79 21.50 2.83
C PRO A 289 6.97 20.84 4.21
N GLU A 290 7.92 19.91 4.31
CA GLU A 290 8.28 19.25 5.58
C GLU A 290 8.62 20.25 6.71
N SER A 291 9.18 21.42 6.36
CA SER A 291 9.49 22.48 7.32
C SER A 291 8.27 23.05 8.05
N LEU A 292 7.07 22.95 7.47
CA LEU A 292 5.83 23.45 8.07
C LEU A 292 5.07 22.37 8.85
N LYS A 293 5.30 21.08 8.57
CA LYS A 293 4.51 19.97 9.13
C LYS A 293 4.62 19.85 10.66
N ASN A 294 5.70 20.34 11.26
CA ASN A 294 5.92 20.28 12.70
C ASN A 294 5.39 21.52 13.47
N LEU A 295 4.77 22.49 12.79
CA LEU A 295 4.22 23.68 13.44
C LEU A 295 3.03 23.31 14.34
N THR A 296 3.02 23.86 15.56
CA THR A 296 1.91 23.76 16.52
C THR A 296 1.20 25.10 16.71
N GLU A 297 1.88 26.21 16.40
CA GLU A 297 1.36 27.57 16.35
C GLU A 297 1.85 28.24 15.06
N PHE A 298 0.96 28.95 14.35
CA PHE A 298 1.29 29.62 13.09
C PHE A 298 0.24 30.68 12.71
N GLU A 299 0.61 31.61 11.83
CA GLU A 299 -0.32 32.52 11.17
C GLU A 299 -0.88 31.84 9.90
N LEU A 300 -2.21 31.76 9.80
CA LEU A 300 -2.95 31.29 8.64
C LEU A 300 -3.59 32.48 7.91
N SER A 301 -3.49 32.53 6.59
CA SER A 301 -4.38 33.37 5.77
C SER A 301 -5.01 32.54 4.66
N VAL A 302 -6.27 32.83 4.33
CA VAL A 302 -6.98 32.16 3.25
C VAL A 302 -7.96 33.13 2.59
N GLY A 303 -8.08 33.08 1.27
CA GLY A 303 -9.07 33.87 0.55
C GLY A 303 -8.81 33.98 -0.94
N SER A 304 -9.60 34.84 -1.61
CA SER A 304 -9.48 35.09 -3.04
C SER A 304 -8.41 36.12 -3.36
N ALA A 305 -7.44 35.73 -4.20
CA ALA A 305 -6.43 36.62 -4.75
C ALA A 305 -6.97 37.27 -6.03
N SER A 306 -7.47 38.50 -5.90
CA SER A 306 -8.05 39.26 -7.01
C SER A 306 -7.70 40.74 -6.92
N GLY A 307 -7.84 41.44 -8.05
CA GLY A 307 -7.65 42.89 -8.15
C GLY A 307 -8.72 43.72 -7.44
N GLY A 308 -9.76 43.07 -6.90
CA GLY A 308 -10.84 43.71 -6.16
C GLY A 308 -11.72 42.68 -5.47
N ALA A 309 -11.17 41.93 -4.50
CA ALA A 309 -11.94 40.93 -3.79
C ALA A 309 -12.85 41.56 -2.72
N GLN A 310 -14.07 41.04 -2.59
CA GLN A 310 -14.95 41.32 -1.47
C GLN A 310 -15.82 40.09 -1.18
N TYR A 311 -15.73 39.57 0.04
CA TYR A 311 -16.37 38.32 0.40
C TYR A 311 -16.55 38.21 1.90
N PHE A 312 -17.41 37.29 2.32
CA PHE A 312 -17.56 36.88 3.71
C PHE A 312 -16.94 35.52 3.92
N LEU A 313 -16.32 35.33 5.08
CA LEU A 313 -15.85 34.04 5.58
C LEU A 313 -16.56 33.68 6.88
N ASP A 314 -16.78 32.40 7.07
CA ASP A 314 -17.36 31.80 8.26
C ASP A 314 -16.82 30.35 8.40
N ASN A 315 -16.94 29.76 9.59
CA ASN A 315 -16.59 28.37 9.90
C ASN A 315 -15.26 27.89 9.26
N ILE A 316 -14.17 28.58 9.59
CA ILE A 316 -12.83 28.19 9.17
C ILE A 316 -12.41 27.01 10.05
N VAL A 317 -12.32 25.82 9.46
CA VAL A 317 -12.11 24.57 10.18
C VAL A 317 -11.01 23.77 9.49
N MET A 318 -10.05 23.27 10.26
CA MET A 318 -9.07 22.31 9.75
C MET A 318 -9.43 20.90 10.21
N ASN A 319 -9.45 19.94 9.28
CA ASN A 319 -9.74 18.54 9.57
C ASN A 319 -8.43 17.76 9.65
N TYR A 320 -8.30 16.90 10.66
CA TYR A 320 -7.11 16.07 10.87
C TYR A 320 -7.40 14.59 10.72
N GLU A 321 -6.36 13.86 10.33
CA GLU A 321 -6.31 12.40 10.36
C GLU A 321 -4.97 12.00 10.98
N VAL A 322 -5.00 11.40 12.17
CA VAL A 322 -3.78 10.88 12.80
C VAL A 322 -3.79 9.38 12.89
N ALA A 323 -2.62 8.78 12.66
CA ALA A 323 -2.32 7.45 13.15
C ALA A 323 -2.46 7.48 14.68
N ALA A 324 -3.37 6.67 15.21
CA ALA A 324 -3.56 6.58 16.65
C ALA A 324 -2.24 6.10 17.27
N LYS A 325 -1.68 6.90 18.17
CA LYS A 325 -0.50 6.56 18.96
C LYS A 325 -0.88 6.63 20.43
N GLY A 326 -0.20 5.86 21.26
CA GLY A 326 -0.35 5.98 22.70
C GLY A 326 0.62 5.10 23.46
N VAL A 327 0.43 5.08 24.77
CA VAL A 327 1.27 4.32 25.69
C VAL A 327 0.42 3.43 26.58
N THR A 328 0.88 2.22 26.80
CA THR A 328 0.48 1.41 27.95
C THR A 328 1.51 1.64 29.04
N ARG A 329 1.11 2.38 30.08
CA ARG A 329 2.00 2.83 31.16
C ARG A 329 1.92 1.89 32.37
N ILE A 330 3.10 1.63 32.93
CA ILE A 330 3.28 1.15 34.29
C ILE A 330 3.94 2.29 35.08
N ASP A 331 3.21 2.78 36.08
CA ASP A 331 3.70 3.69 37.10
C ASP A 331 3.38 3.10 38.49
N PHE A 332 3.96 3.69 39.53
CA PHE A 332 3.86 3.16 40.89
C PHE A 332 3.03 4.05 41.83
N GLU A 333 2.42 5.11 41.30
CA GLU A 333 1.75 6.14 42.10
C GLU A 333 0.57 5.60 42.91
N LYS A 334 -0.10 4.57 42.39
CA LYS A 334 -1.23 3.91 43.04
C LYS A 334 -0.83 2.81 44.01
N ASP A 335 0.43 2.38 44.03
CA ASP A 335 0.88 1.29 44.87
C ASP A 335 1.14 1.72 46.30
N GLU A 336 1.10 0.77 47.24
CA GLU A 336 1.49 1.03 48.62
C GLU A 336 3.02 1.06 48.76
N LEU A 337 3.54 1.92 49.63
CA LEU A 337 4.98 1.90 49.96
C LEU A 337 5.34 0.54 50.57
N GLY A 338 6.44 -0.06 50.10
CA GLY A 338 6.86 -1.40 50.50
C GLY A 338 6.22 -2.53 49.68
N GLN A 339 5.29 -2.23 48.76
CA GLN A 339 4.77 -3.21 47.80
C GLN A 339 5.92 -3.83 47.00
N SER A 340 5.98 -5.15 46.95
CA SER A 340 7.02 -5.89 46.22
C SER A 340 6.53 -6.38 44.87
N TYR A 341 7.41 -6.33 43.87
CA TYR A 341 7.20 -6.95 42.55
C TYR A 341 8.04 -8.22 42.39
N PRO A 342 7.53 -9.24 41.68
CA PRO A 342 8.30 -10.44 41.40
C PRO A 342 9.48 -10.13 40.49
N MET A 343 10.56 -10.90 40.63
CA MET A 343 11.81 -10.74 39.86
C MET A 343 12.06 -11.96 38.97
N THR A 344 12.84 -11.81 37.88
CA THR A 344 13.21 -12.94 37.01
C THR A 344 14.18 -13.92 37.67
N ASN A 345 15.16 -13.46 38.46
CA ASN A 345 16.20 -14.29 39.07
C ASN A 345 16.58 -13.83 40.49
N GLY A 346 15.58 -13.70 41.37
CA GLY A 346 15.76 -13.30 42.78
C GLY A 346 16.13 -11.82 42.98
N ASN A 347 16.50 -11.44 44.21
CA ASN A 347 16.66 -10.06 44.68
C ASN A 347 15.31 -9.33 44.90
N GLN A 348 15.34 -8.00 45.08
CA GLN A 348 14.19 -7.18 45.41
C GLN A 348 13.80 -6.21 44.30
N ALA A 349 12.50 -5.94 44.23
CA ALA A 349 11.88 -4.80 43.58
C ALA A 349 10.78 -4.27 44.50
N ILE A 350 10.99 -3.11 45.10
CA ILE A 350 10.13 -2.58 46.18
C ILE A 350 9.72 -1.14 45.86
N VAL A 351 8.44 -0.82 46.04
CA VAL A 351 7.94 0.54 45.87
C VAL A 351 8.41 1.44 47.01
N GLU A 352 9.10 2.52 46.66
CA GLU A 352 9.65 3.52 47.58
C GLU A 352 9.30 4.93 47.11
N ASN A 353 9.59 5.95 47.92
CA ASN A 353 9.45 7.34 47.49
C ASN A 353 10.55 7.70 46.48
N ASP A 354 10.24 8.55 45.52
CA ASP A 354 11.24 9.11 44.59
C ASP A 354 12.39 9.77 45.40
N PRO A 355 13.67 9.39 45.15
CA PRO A 355 14.81 9.96 45.87
C PRO A 355 15.04 11.46 45.61
N GLU A 356 14.52 12.01 44.52
CA GLU A 356 14.77 13.41 44.10
C GLU A 356 13.48 14.24 43.97
N GLY A 357 12.32 13.70 44.35
CA GLY A 357 11.04 14.35 44.06
C GLY A 357 9.87 13.87 44.91
N SER A 358 8.66 14.21 44.45
CA SER A 358 7.40 13.70 44.98
C SER A 358 6.88 12.60 44.06
N GLY A 359 6.46 11.47 44.63
CA GLY A 359 5.93 10.33 43.87
C GLY A 359 6.50 9.02 44.39
N LYS A 360 6.15 7.93 43.72
CA LYS A 360 6.59 6.58 44.04
C LYS A 360 7.32 5.96 42.88
N VAL A 361 8.37 5.20 43.19
CA VAL A 361 9.25 4.57 42.22
C VAL A 361 9.56 3.15 42.65
N LEU A 362 10.03 2.32 41.73
CA LEU A 362 10.41 0.95 42.04
C LEU A 362 11.93 0.85 42.25
N HIS A 363 12.33 0.53 43.48
CA HIS A 363 13.71 0.33 43.88
C HIS A 363 14.15 -1.11 43.60
N ILE A 364 15.21 -1.26 42.80
CA ILE A 364 15.76 -2.55 42.37
C ILE A 364 17.12 -2.81 43.02
N GLY A 365 17.27 -3.98 43.64
CA GLY A 365 18.50 -4.36 44.31
C GLY A 365 18.76 -3.58 45.61
N THR A 366 19.91 -3.83 46.23
CA THR A 366 20.38 -3.07 47.40
C THR A 366 21.87 -2.77 47.30
N ALA A 367 22.37 -1.86 48.13
CA ALA A 367 23.81 -1.57 48.19
C ALA A 367 24.64 -2.81 48.58
N ALA A 368 24.12 -3.65 49.48
CA ALA A 368 24.79 -4.85 49.98
C ALA A 368 24.65 -6.06 49.04
N GLN A 369 23.54 -6.13 48.31
CA GLN A 369 23.22 -7.18 47.33
C GLN A 369 22.61 -6.54 46.08
N PRO A 370 23.43 -6.01 45.16
CA PRO A 370 22.94 -5.52 43.87
C PRO A 370 22.23 -6.63 43.09
N SER A 371 21.25 -6.25 42.27
CA SER A 371 20.60 -7.18 41.35
C SER A 371 21.61 -7.64 40.29
N SER A 372 21.59 -8.92 39.93
CA SER A 372 22.50 -9.51 38.95
C SER A 372 21.68 -10.26 37.92
N PHE A 373 21.56 -9.71 36.71
CA PHE A 373 20.74 -10.27 35.62
C PHE A 373 19.34 -10.69 36.09
N SER A 374 18.72 -9.86 36.92
CA SER A 374 17.39 -10.09 37.48
C SER A 374 16.55 -8.81 37.36
N TYR A 375 15.34 -8.95 36.83
CA TYR A 375 14.48 -7.85 36.39
C TYR A 375 13.08 -7.95 37.01
N PRO A 376 12.47 -6.83 37.40
CA PRO A 376 11.10 -6.81 37.90
C PRO A 376 10.12 -7.22 36.81
N LYS A 377 9.12 -8.02 37.18
CA LYS A 377 8.08 -8.58 36.30
C LYS A 377 6.75 -7.86 36.50
N PHE A 378 6.05 -7.64 35.40
CA PHE A 378 4.78 -6.95 35.32
C PHE A 378 3.82 -7.72 34.41
N ASN A 379 2.62 -8.01 34.89
CA ASN A 379 1.54 -8.54 34.05
C ASN A 379 0.82 -7.36 33.40
N ILE A 380 0.89 -7.26 32.08
CA ILE A 380 0.38 -6.13 31.32
C ILE A 380 -0.73 -6.60 30.41
N LYS A 381 -1.89 -5.94 30.53
CA LYS A 381 -2.92 -5.98 29.50
C LYS A 381 -2.63 -4.88 28.49
N LEU A 382 -2.43 -5.26 27.23
CA LEU A 382 -2.20 -4.29 26.16
C LEU A 382 -3.49 -3.48 25.91
N GLN A 383 -3.35 -2.36 25.21
CA GLN A 383 -4.46 -1.48 24.88
C GLN A 383 -5.57 -2.28 24.18
N ALA A 384 -6.83 -2.06 24.57
CA ALA A 384 -7.95 -2.79 24.00
C ALA A 384 -7.97 -2.68 22.45
N GLY A 385 -8.09 -3.83 21.78
CA GLY A 385 -8.04 -3.91 20.31
C GLY A 385 -6.64 -3.86 19.71
N ARG A 386 -5.59 -3.95 20.54
CA ARG A 386 -4.19 -4.01 20.11
C ARG A 386 -3.53 -5.33 20.47
N THR A 387 -2.51 -5.66 19.71
CA THR A 387 -1.61 -6.79 19.91
C THR A 387 -0.18 -6.30 20.09
N LEU A 388 0.75 -7.14 20.56
CA LEU A 388 2.15 -6.77 20.72
C LEU A 388 2.79 -6.30 19.41
N GLY A 389 2.30 -6.79 18.27
CA GLY A 389 2.72 -6.36 16.94
C GLY A 389 2.43 -4.89 16.60
N ASP A 390 1.52 -4.24 17.34
CA ASP A 390 1.20 -2.81 17.22
C ASP A 390 2.13 -1.91 18.07
N TYR A 391 2.95 -2.53 18.92
CA TYR A 391 3.87 -1.81 19.79
C TYR A 391 5.21 -1.56 19.09
N THR A 392 5.65 -0.32 19.13
CA THR A 392 6.84 0.18 18.42
C THR A 392 8.07 0.30 19.32
N GLY A 393 7.89 0.17 20.64
CA GLY A 393 9.00 0.19 21.57
C GLY A 393 8.60 0.27 23.03
N LEU A 394 9.61 0.30 23.88
CA LEU A 394 9.52 0.44 25.31
C LEU A 394 10.42 1.60 25.76
N SER A 395 9.91 2.49 26.61
CA SER A 395 10.75 3.44 27.33
C SER A 395 10.63 3.24 28.83
N LEU A 396 11.63 3.65 29.59
CA LEU A 396 11.54 3.75 31.04
C LEU A 396 12.45 4.87 31.57
N ASP A 397 12.06 5.43 32.71
CA ASP A 397 12.93 6.31 33.48
C ASP A 397 13.79 5.47 34.41
N MET A 398 15.05 5.87 34.57
CA MET A 398 16.00 5.16 35.44
C MET A 398 16.91 6.13 36.20
N PHE A 399 17.06 5.88 37.49
CA PHE A 399 18.05 6.50 38.37
C PHE A 399 19.05 5.45 38.81
N LEU A 400 20.31 5.55 38.35
CA LEU A 400 21.36 4.58 38.65
C LEU A 400 22.08 4.95 39.94
N ILE A 401 21.93 4.15 41.00
CA ILE A 401 22.58 4.42 42.29
C ILE A 401 24.06 4.07 42.18
N ASP A 402 24.92 5.05 42.42
CA ASP A 402 26.38 4.96 42.26
C ASP A 402 26.83 4.44 40.87
N GLY A 403 25.98 4.64 39.85
CA GLY A 403 26.23 4.17 38.49
C GLY A 403 26.12 2.66 38.29
N LYS A 404 25.65 1.91 39.29
CA LYS A 404 25.49 0.45 39.24
C LYS A 404 24.45 0.04 38.21
N GLY A 405 24.89 -0.71 37.21
CA GLY A 405 24.09 -1.13 36.06
C GLY A 405 24.10 -0.15 34.90
N GLY A 406 24.88 0.94 34.97
CA GLY A 406 25.05 1.84 33.83
C GLY A 406 25.85 1.22 32.68
N TRP A 407 26.80 0.34 33.04
CA TRP A 407 27.55 -0.52 32.11
C TRP A 407 27.12 -1.98 32.26
N GLY A 408 27.27 -2.75 31.18
CA GLY A 408 26.92 -4.16 31.14
C GLY A 408 26.73 -4.64 29.71
N SER A 409 25.98 -5.73 29.57
CA SER A 409 25.71 -6.35 28.27
C SER A 409 24.54 -5.74 27.50
N GLY A 410 24.01 -4.61 27.97
CA GLY A 410 22.85 -3.91 27.42
C GLY A 410 21.59 -4.04 28.29
N MET A 411 20.57 -3.22 28.02
CA MET A 411 19.25 -3.41 28.60
C MET A 411 18.62 -4.72 28.12
N ARG A 412 17.87 -5.36 29.00
CA ARG A 412 17.10 -6.58 28.74
C ARG A 412 15.62 -6.30 28.80
N VAL A 413 14.90 -6.88 27.85
CA VAL A 413 13.44 -6.96 27.84
C VAL A 413 13.10 -8.44 27.81
N VAL A 414 12.32 -8.91 28.77
CA VAL A 414 11.84 -10.29 28.82
C VAL A 414 10.34 -10.27 28.56
N ILE A 415 9.87 -11.03 27.59
CA ILE A 415 8.43 -11.14 27.26
C ILE A 415 8.06 -12.61 27.36
N ASN A 416 7.12 -12.93 28.26
CA ASN A 416 6.65 -14.30 28.51
C ASN A 416 7.79 -15.33 28.72
N GLY A 417 8.87 -14.90 29.36
CA GLY A 417 10.03 -15.73 29.67
C GLY A 417 11.15 -15.74 28.62
N GLU A 418 10.96 -15.15 27.44
CA GLU A 418 12.01 -15.02 26.43
C GLU A 418 12.76 -13.69 26.60
N GLU A 419 14.09 -13.74 26.71
CA GLU A 419 14.95 -12.56 26.93
C GLU A 419 15.49 -11.99 25.61
N PHE A 420 15.30 -10.69 25.43
CA PHE A 420 15.81 -9.89 24.32
C PHE A 420 16.86 -8.89 24.81
N ASN A 421 18.01 -8.86 24.14
CA ASN A 421 19.09 -7.90 24.41
C ASN A 421 19.06 -6.75 23.41
N CYS A 422 18.88 -5.51 23.87
CA CYS A 422 18.92 -4.35 22.98
C CYS A 422 20.34 -3.89 22.60
N GLY A 423 21.38 -4.47 23.19
CA GLY A 423 22.79 -4.18 22.92
C GLY A 423 23.30 -2.84 23.45
N GLN A 424 22.47 -2.07 24.16
CA GLN A 424 22.84 -0.75 24.70
C GLN A 424 22.48 -0.64 26.17
N GLY A 425 23.46 -0.29 27.01
CA GLY A 425 23.25 -0.07 28.44
C GLY A 425 22.70 1.33 28.74
N PRO A 426 22.25 1.61 29.98
CA PRO A 426 21.71 2.91 30.36
C PRO A 426 22.61 4.11 30.04
N PHE A 427 23.93 4.02 30.28
CA PHE A 427 24.85 5.12 29.94
C PHE A 427 24.97 5.36 28.42
N GLY A 428 24.80 4.31 27.61
CA GLY A 428 24.73 4.46 26.15
C GLY A 428 23.48 5.23 25.70
N PHE A 429 22.38 5.12 26.45
CA PHE A 429 21.17 5.95 26.26
C PHE A 429 21.31 7.37 26.84
N GLY A 430 22.41 7.70 27.49
CA GLY A 430 22.66 9.01 28.08
C GLY A 430 22.12 9.17 29.50
N CYS A 431 21.85 8.08 30.23
CA CYS A 431 21.68 8.15 31.68
C CYS A 431 22.99 8.55 32.36
N GLU A 432 22.91 9.06 33.59
CA GLU A 432 24.07 9.42 34.42
C GLU A 432 23.97 8.72 35.79
N ALA A 433 25.10 8.58 36.48
CA ALA A 433 25.11 8.08 37.85
C ALA A 433 24.44 9.11 38.79
N ASN A 434 23.61 8.62 39.71
CA ASN A 434 22.93 9.40 40.74
C ASN A 434 22.12 10.59 40.18
N LYS A 435 21.50 10.41 39.00
CA LYS A 435 20.56 11.35 38.39
C LYS A 435 19.48 10.58 37.64
N TRP A 436 18.29 11.17 37.55
CA TRP A 436 17.25 10.64 36.68
C TRP A 436 17.58 10.78 35.19
N GLY A 437 17.60 9.66 34.49
CA GLY A 437 17.53 9.61 33.03
C GLY A 437 16.08 9.62 32.52
N ARG A 438 15.32 10.68 32.82
CA ARG A 438 13.93 10.82 32.33
C ARG A 438 13.90 10.83 30.80
N GLU A 439 13.05 10.00 30.20
CA GLU A 439 12.86 9.88 28.74
C GLU A 439 14.14 9.54 27.93
N LYS A 440 15.21 9.06 28.58
CA LYS A 440 16.48 8.75 27.92
C LYS A 440 16.48 7.37 27.27
N ILE A 441 15.94 6.37 27.97
CA ILE A 441 15.94 5.00 27.49
C ILE A 441 14.71 4.78 26.61
N TYR A 442 14.94 4.53 25.32
CA TYR A 442 13.93 4.07 24.37
C TYR A 442 14.47 2.86 23.61
N ILE A 443 13.85 1.71 23.83
CA ILE A 443 14.15 0.45 23.16
C ILE A 443 13.16 0.26 22.02
N THR A 444 13.63 0.29 20.78
CA THR A 444 12.77 0.09 19.60
C THR A 444 12.42 -1.37 19.41
N PHE A 445 11.15 -1.66 19.12
CA PHE A 445 10.69 -2.98 18.70
C PHE A 445 10.73 -3.06 17.17
N LEU A 446 11.41 -4.07 16.67
CA LEU A 446 11.63 -4.37 15.26
C LEU A 446 10.88 -5.63 14.86
N LYS A 447 10.70 -5.85 13.56
CA LYS A 447 10.13 -7.10 13.05
C LYS A 447 11.15 -8.24 13.15
N GLU A 448 10.66 -9.48 13.16
CA GLU A 448 11.52 -10.66 13.07
C GLU A 448 12.42 -10.59 11.82
N GLY A 449 13.69 -10.96 11.97
CA GLY A 449 14.69 -10.89 10.90
C GLY A 449 15.38 -9.54 10.73
N GLU A 450 14.90 -8.46 11.35
CA GLU A 450 15.59 -7.16 11.35
C GLU A 450 16.79 -7.15 12.33
N ALA A 451 17.83 -6.39 11.99
CA ALA A 451 19.06 -6.33 12.80
C ALA A 451 18.82 -5.66 14.16
N SER A 452 18.99 -6.43 15.24
CA SER A 452 18.89 -5.99 16.63
C SER A 452 20.22 -5.41 17.16
N GLY A 453 20.18 -4.77 18.33
CA GLY A 453 21.32 -4.07 18.92
C GLY A 453 21.22 -2.53 18.83
N GLY A 454 22.10 -1.81 19.53
CA GLY A 454 22.11 -0.34 19.53
C GLY A 454 20.80 0.30 20.03
N GLY A 455 20.14 -0.34 21.00
CA GLY A 455 18.86 0.08 21.56
C GLY A 455 17.64 -0.50 20.84
N LYS A 456 17.78 -1.62 20.12
CA LYS A 456 16.69 -2.24 19.35
C LYS A 456 16.58 -3.73 19.63
N ILE A 457 15.37 -4.25 19.66
CA ILE A 457 15.08 -5.70 19.77
C ILE A 457 14.11 -6.11 18.67
N ALA A 458 14.26 -7.32 18.13
CA ALA A 458 13.31 -7.90 17.17
C ALA A 458 12.29 -8.74 17.93
N ILE A 459 11.00 -8.45 17.73
CA ILE A 459 9.91 -9.22 18.32
C ILE A 459 9.57 -10.38 17.37
N PRO A 460 9.65 -11.65 17.82
CA PRO A 460 9.30 -12.80 17.00
C PRO A 460 7.84 -12.77 16.56
N ASP A 461 7.54 -13.25 15.36
CA ASP A 461 6.19 -13.27 14.80
C ASP A 461 5.22 -14.10 15.66
N SER A 462 5.73 -15.14 16.34
CA SER A 462 4.99 -15.96 17.30
C SER A 462 4.41 -15.17 18.48
N MET A 463 4.97 -14.00 18.81
CA MET A 463 4.55 -13.16 19.92
C MET A 463 3.69 -11.97 19.48
N ARG A 464 3.64 -11.65 18.18
CA ARG A 464 3.00 -10.42 17.70
C ARG A 464 1.50 -10.38 17.98
N GLY A 465 0.83 -11.53 17.97
CA GLY A 465 -0.61 -11.63 18.23
C GLY A 465 -1.01 -11.53 19.71
N LEU A 466 -0.06 -11.41 20.64
CA LEU A 466 -0.36 -11.37 22.07
C LEU A 466 -1.10 -10.09 22.46
N THR A 467 -2.13 -10.21 23.30
CA THR A 467 -2.92 -9.08 23.83
C THR A 467 -2.67 -8.85 25.34
N GLU A 468 -2.01 -9.79 26.00
CA GLU A 468 -1.55 -9.73 27.38
C GLU A 468 -0.15 -10.35 27.44
N ILE A 469 0.75 -9.76 28.24
CA ILE A 469 2.15 -10.19 28.37
C ILE A 469 2.63 -10.11 29.83
N GLU A 470 3.52 -11.02 30.23
CA GLU A 470 4.43 -10.81 31.35
C GLU A 470 5.68 -10.11 30.81
N LEU A 471 5.86 -8.85 31.18
CA LEU A 471 7.03 -8.04 30.84
C LEU A 471 8.02 -8.05 32.01
N ALA A 472 9.31 -8.25 31.74
CA ALA A 472 10.36 -7.84 32.65
C ALA A 472 11.37 -6.93 31.93
N VAL A 473 11.89 -5.91 32.61
CA VAL A 473 12.85 -4.99 31.99
C VAL A 473 13.90 -4.50 32.98
N GLY A 474 15.15 -4.40 32.54
CA GLY A 474 16.22 -3.90 33.39
C GLY A 474 17.60 -3.91 32.74
N SER A 475 18.62 -3.54 33.51
CA SER A 475 20.00 -3.55 33.02
C SER A 475 20.60 -4.95 33.09
N GLY A 476 21.09 -5.48 31.97
CA GLY A 476 21.83 -6.75 31.86
C GLY A 476 23.24 -6.65 32.43
N SER A 477 23.32 -6.37 33.74
CA SER A 477 24.53 -6.19 34.52
C SER A 477 24.56 -7.13 35.72
N GLY A 478 25.78 -7.50 36.14
CA GLY A 478 26.00 -8.27 37.36
C GLY A 478 25.87 -7.43 38.64
N GLU A 479 25.86 -6.10 38.51
CA GLU A 479 25.70 -5.18 39.63
C GLU A 479 24.72 -4.06 39.26
N TRP A 480 23.42 -4.33 39.31
CA TRP A 480 22.37 -3.36 39.05
C TRP A 480 21.70 -2.92 40.35
N HIS A 481 21.76 -1.62 40.63
CA HIS A 481 21.11 -0.99 41.79
C HIS A 481 20.56 0.35 41.35
N ALA A 482 19.23 0.48 41.28
CA ALA A 482 18.59 1.61 40.63
C ALA A 482 17.17 1.84 41.14
N TYR A 483 16.62 3.03 40.89
CA TYR A 483 15.18 3.25 40.86
C TYR A 483 14.72 3.28 39.40
N ILE A 484 13.53 2.73 39.14
CA ILE A 484 12.86 2.83 37.83
C ILE A 484 11.46 3.39 37.99
N ASP A 485 10.99 4.07 36.96
CA ASP A 485 9.67 4.71 36.90
C ASP A 485 9.19 4.83 35.45
N ASN A 486 7.90 5.12 35.24
CA ASN A 486 7.26 5.39 33.95
C ASN A 486 7.66 4.42 32.83
N ILE A 487 7.47 3.12 33.07
CA ILE A 487 7.72 2.11 32.03
C ILE A 487 6.55 2.22 31.04
N ASN A 488 6.84 2.67 29.82
CA ASN A 488 5.83 2.90 28.79
C ASN A 488 6.09 1.97 27.60
N LEU A 489 5.10 1.16 27.27
CA LEU A 489 5.02 0.46 26.00
C LEU A 489 4.33 1.36 24.98
N HIS A 490 5.05 1.79 23.95
CA HIS A 490 4.57 2.71 22.93
C HIS A 490 3.91 1.93 21.80
N TRP A 491 2.68 2.28 21.45
CA TRP A 491 1.97 1.67 20.33
C TRP A 491 1.64 2.72 19.26
N LYS A 492 1.63 2.25 18.02
CA LYS A 492 1.20 3.02 16.86
C LYS A 492 0.28 2.14 16.05
N ALA A 493 -0.81 2.72 15.60
CA ALA A 493 -1.70 2.06 14.68
C ALA A 493 -1.18 2.30 13.25
N ASP A 494 -0.75 1.23 12.59
CA ASP A 494 -0.31 1.18 11.20
C ASP A 494 -1.06 0.06 10.47
N ASP A 495 -1.05 0.07 9.13
CA ASP A 495 -1.57 -1.04 8.33
C ASP A 495 -0.85 -2.34 8.70
N THR A 496 -1.61 -3.39 8.97
CA THR A 496 -1.01 -4.71 9.22
C THR A 496 -0.74 -5.36 7.87
N ILE A 497 0.53 -5.55 7.54
CA ILE A 497 0.96 -6.34 6.39
C ILE A 497 1.19 -7.76 6.89
N ILE A 498 0.35 -8.69 6.45
CA ILE A 498 0.51 -10.12 6.69
C ILE A 498 1.16 -10.70 5.45
N GLU A 499 2.48 -10.92 5.52
CA GLU A 499 3.20 -11.71 4.52
C GLU A 499 2.63 -13.14 4.54
N LYS A 500 2.47 -13.76 3.37
CA LYS A 500 2.08 -15.16 3.31
C LYS A 500 3.23 -16.05 3.79
N THR A 501 2.90 -17.09 4.54
CA THR A 501 3.90 -18.07 4.98
C THR A 501 4.50 -18.80 3.76
N PRO A 502 5.71 -19.38 3.86
CA PRO A 502 6.27 -20.21 2.78
C PRO A 502 5.37 -21.39 2.35
N GLU A 503 4.47 -21.82 3.25
CA GLU A 503 3.48 -22.87 3.02
C GLU A 503 2.20 -22.38 2.32
N GLU A 504 1.90 -21.08 2.33
CA GLU A 504 0.74 -20.41 1.70
C GLU A 504 1.07 -19.78 0.34
#